data_AF-A0AAV5QAZ9-F1
#
_entry.id   AF-A0AAV5QAZ9-F1
#
_cell.length_a   1.000
_cell.length_b   1.000
_cell.length_c   1.000
_cell.angle_alpha   90.00
_cell.angle_beta   90.00
_cell.angle_gamma   90.00
#
_symmetry.space_group_name_H-M   'P 1'
#
loop_
_entity.id
_entity.type
_entity.pdbx_description
1 polymer ?
#
loop_
_entity_poly.entity_id
_entity_poly.type
_entity_poly.pdbx_seq_one_letter_code
_entity_poly.pdbx_strand_id
1 'polypeptide(L)'
;MVEVVKFVDAYSQAKPVNTKIEEKLKRSGKPLSLAEMKKKQAAAAKAKKATETTSKDDIELNRLLNESTMLHNLKSNYRGYSGASLSLETLEEKEDLNLIGAARVRTLNSRISSISQTNSTAKEKLEKMPMSFRQGMIRHHLSKQAKYESDASESGIVLSKRKRGELRVLKDGGFVAKDKTMGDLSKLGGKVGKTAHTSGSRQRGLKINSIGRKTGGNSGTGIFISKKEMEKVVGTGSRGGRGGGRGRGRGGSRGGRGRGGSRGGSRR
;
A
#
# COMPACT_ATOMS: atom_id res chain seq x y z
N MET A 1 30.60 82.53 24.92
CA MET A 1 31.23 81.36 24.27
C MET A 1 30.87 80.14 25.09
N VAL A 2 30.33 79.10 24.45
CA VAL A 2 29.90 77.87 25.13
C VAL A 2 30.70 76.72 24.54
N GLU A 3 31.41 75.97 25.39
CA GLU A 3 32.09 74.74 24.98
C GLU A 3 31.08 73.58 24.89
N VAL A 4 31.12 72.86 23.77
CA VAL A 4 30.31 71.66 23.55
C VAL A 4 31.25 70.48 23.38
N VAL A 5 31.27 69.59 24.38
CA VAL A 5 32.00 68.31 24.31
C VAL A 5 31.09 67.28 23.65
N LYS A 6 31.49 66.76 22.49
CA LYS A 6 30.79 65.68 21.78
C LYS A 6 31.45 64.34 22.12
N PHE A 7 30.72 63.47 22.80
CA PHE A 7 31.16 62.09 23.04
C PHE A 7 30.97 61.26 21.77
N VAL A 8 32.08 60.78 21.19
CA VAL A 8 32.05 59.79 20.11
C VAL A 8 32.10 58.41 20.77
N ASP A 9 30.93 57.78 20.89
CA ASP A 9 30.80 56.51 21.58
C ASP A 9 31.21 55.35 20.65
N ALA A 10 32.52 55.09 20.58
CA ALA A 10 33.10 54.05 19.73
C ALA A 10 32.67 52.61 20.12
N TYR A 11 32.02 52.45 21.28
CA TYR A 11 31.57 51.17 21.81
C TYR A 11 30.05 50.95 21.70
N SER A 12 29.30 51.92 21.17
CA SER A 12 27.87 51.79 20.85
C SER A 12 27.62 50.98 19.56
N GLN A 13 28.36 49.90 19.36
CA GLN A 13 28.01 48.94 18.33
C GLN A 13 26.93 48.03 18.90
N ALA A 14 25.71 48.14 18.36
CA ALA A 14 24.60 47.27 18.71
C ALA A 14 25.05 45.81 18.64
N LYS A 15 24.99 45.10 19.77
CA LYS A 15 25.38 43.68 19.83
C LYS A 15 24.61 42.91 18.74
N PRO A 16 25.26 42.04 17.96
CA PRO A 16 24.55 41.28 16.94
C PRO A 16 23.43 40.49 17.60
N VAL A 17 22.20 40.67 17.09
CA VAL A 17 21.01 39.98 17.59
C VAL A 17 21.19 38.49 17.26
N ASN A 18 21.56 37.71 18.27
CA ASN A 18 21.72 36.27 18.12
C ASN A 18 20.39 35.66 17.68
N THR A 19 20.42 34.72 16.75
CA THR A 19 19.19 34.02 16.35
C THR A 19 18.65 33.20 17.53
N LYS A 20 17.32 32.95 17.61
CA LYS A 20 16.70 32.16 18.70
C LYS A 20 17.33 30.76 18.88
N ILE A 21 17.97 30.26 17.82
CA ILE A 21 18.67 28.97 17.81
C ILE A 21 20.02 29.11 18.53
N GLU A 22 20.79 30.16 18.23
CA GLU A 22 22.07 30.46 18.89
C GLU A 22 21.89 30.76 20.39
N GLU A 23 20.81 31.43 20.76
CA GLU A 23 20.52 31.76 22.16
C GLU A 23 20.22 30.50 22.99
N LYS A 24 19.41 29.57 22.45
CA LYS A 24 19.16 28.26 23.08
C LYS A 24 20.43 27.40 23.15
N LEU A 25 21.31 27.53 22.16
CA LEU A 25 22.56 26.79 22.07
C LEU A 25 23.56 27.27 23.12
N LYS A 26 23.74 28.59 23.26
CA LYS A 26 24.57 29.20 24.31
C LYS A 26 24.08 28.86 25.72
N ARG A 27 22.75 28.78 25.94
CA ARG A 27 22.16 28.34 27.21
C ARG A 27 22.29 26.83 27.48
N SER A 28 22.46 26.01 26.44
CA SER A 28 22.48 24.55 26.58
C SER A 28 23.81 23.99 27.12
N GLY A 29 24.86 24.81 27.23
CA GLY A 29 26.15 24.45 27.84
C GLY A 29 26.93 23.32 27.14
N LYS A 30 26.42 22.80 26.02
CA LYS A 30 27.01 21.68 25.27
C LYS A 30 27.69 22.22 24.00
N PRO A 31 28.99 21.98 23.78
CA PRO A 31 29.65 22.37 22.54
C PRO A 31 29.14 21.47 21.40
N LEU A 32 28.47 22.06 20.40
CA LEU A 32 28.10 21.34 19.18
C LEU A 32 29.33 21.17 18.30
N SER A 33 29.66 19.91 17.97
CA SER A 33 30.67 19.61 16.95
C SER A 33 30.16 20.06 15.57
N LEU A 34 31.04 20.65 14.74
CA LEU A 34 30.73 21.04 13.36
C LEU A 34 30.13 19.89 12.53
N ALA A 35 30.44 18.64 12.89
CA ALA A 35 29.88 17.45 12.29
C ALA A 35 28.36 17.29 12.53
N GLU A 36 27.85 17.72 13.69
CA GLU A 36 26.43 17.61 14.04
C GLU A 36 25.58 18.65 13.33
N MET A 37 26.11 19.86 13.12
CA MET A 37 25.46 20.89 12.32
C MET A 37 25.36 20.48 10.85
N LYS A 38 26.46 19.95 10.29
CA LYS A 38 26.46 19.41 8.91
C LYS A 38 25.50 18.23 8.76
N LYS A 39 25.37 17.36 9.76
CA LYS A 39 24.37 16.26 9.75
C LYS A 39 22.93 16.76 9.78
N LYS A 40 22.61 17.77 10.60
CA LYS A 40 21.26 18.37 10.62
C LYS A 40 20.93 19.10 9.33
N GLN A 41 21.88 19.84 8.75
CA GLN A 41 21.70 20.50 7.46
C GLN A 41 21.56 19.50 6.30
N ALA A 42 22.35 18.42 6.31
CA ALA A 42 22.22 17.33 5.33
C ALA A 42 20.89 16.58 5.47
N ALA A 43 20.38 16.38 6.68
CA ALA A 43 19.05 15.80 6.91
C ALA A 43 17.93 16.72 6.40
N ALA A 44 18.03 18.02 6.62
CA ALA A 44 17.08 19.00 6.09
C ALA A 44 17.14 19.11 4.55
N ALA A 45 18.33 19.01 3.95
CA ALA A 45 18.50 18.99 2.50
C ALA A 45 17.96 17.69 1.86
N LYS A 46 18.10 16.54 2.52
CA LYS A 46 17.49 15.27 2.10
C LYS A 46 15.96 15.31 2.18
N ALA A 47 15.40 15.98 3.19
CA ALA A 47 13.96 16.21 3.27
C ALA A 47 13.43 17.10 2.14
N LYS A 48 14.23 18.08 1.67
CA LYS A 48 13.88 18.92 0.51
C LYS A 48 14.03 18.22 -0.84
N LYS A 49 14.89 17.22 -1.00
CA LYS A 49 14.98 16.40 -2.23
C LYS A 49 13.89 15.32 -2.33
N ALA A 50 13.12 15.10 -1.26
CA ALA A 50 11.96 14.22 -1.31
C ALA A 50 10.76 14.84 -2.06
N THR A 51 10.82 16.09 -2.52
CA THR A 51 9.73 16.76 -3.24
C THR A 51 9.47 16.24 -4.66
N GLU A 52 10.19 15.23 -5.15
CA GLU A 52 9.70 14.39 -6.27
C GLU A 52 8.46 13.54 -5.88
N THR A 53 8.03 13.57 -4.61
CA THR A 53 6.78 12.96 -4.13
C THR A 53 5.53 13.81 -4.38
N THR A 54 5.63 15.00 -4.97
CA THR A 54 4.48 15.92 -5.15
C THR A 54 3.28 15.26 -5.82
N SER A 55 3.48 14.35 -6.78
CA SER A 55 2.37 13.65 -7.44
C SER A 55 1.66 12.60 -6.59
N LYS A 56 2.33 12.01 -5.59
CA LYS A 56 1.72 11.04 -4.66
C LYS A 56 0.93 11.75 -3.56
N ASP A 57 1.39 12.93 -3.19
CA ASP A 57 0.77 13.74 -2.13
C ASP A 57 -0.35 14.65 -2.69
N ASP A 58 -0.39 14.86 -4.02
CA ASP A 58 -1.46 15.60 -4.70
C ASP A 58 -2.75 14.75 -4.79
N ILE A 59 -3.68 15.05 -3.90
CA ILE A 59 -4.98 14.37 -3.82
C ILE A 59 -5.84 14.64 -5.06
N GLU A 60 -5.74 15.83 -5.65
CA GLU A 60 -6.57 16.22 -6.79
C GLU A 60 -6.14 15.49 -8.05
N LEU A 61 -4.83 15.47 -8.31
CA LEU A 61 -4.27 14.71 -9.42
C LEU A 61 -4.57 13.22 -9.31
N ASN A 62 -4.40 12.63 -8.12
CA ASN A 62 -4.68 11.20 -7.92
C ASN A 62 -6.15 10.86 -8.11
N ARG A 63 -7.07 11.73 -7.67
CA ARG A 63 -8.51 11.58 -7.92
C ARG A 63 -8.80 11.64 -9.42
N LEU A 64 -8.24 12.62 -10.13
CA LEU A 64 -8.43 12.78 -11.57
C LEU A 64 -7.94 11.54 -12.34
N LEU A 65 -6.74 11.04 -12.02
CA LEU A 65 -6.19 9.85 -12.69
C LEU A 65 -7.04 8.60 -12.45
N ASN A 66 -7.47 8.35 -11.22
CA ASN A 66 -8.30 7.19 -10.87
C ASN A 66 -9.71 7.27 -11.48
N GLU A 67 -10.29 8.47 -11.55
CA GLU A 67 -11.66 8.69 -12.02
C GLU A 67 -11.75 8.92 -13.53
N SER A 68 -10.62 9.19 -14.21
CA SER A 68 -10.54 9.50 -15.64
C SER A 68 -11.28 8.50 -16.52
N THR A 69 -11.12 7.20 -16.25
CA THR A 69 -11.78 6.12 -17.01
C THR A 69 -13.30 6.15 -16.85
N MET A 70 -13.79 6.40 -15.63
CA MET A 70 -15.23 6.51 -15.37
C MET A 70 -15.82 7.75 -16.05
N LEU A 71 -15.16 8.90 -15.91
CA LEU A 71 -15.60 10.17 -16.53
C LEU A 71 -15.62 10.06 -18.06
N HIS A 72 -14.57 9.47 -18.64
CA HIS A 72 -14.48 9.22 -20.08
C HIS A 72 -15.58 8.26 -20.56
N ASN A 73 -15.82 7.16 -19.82
CA ASN A 73 -16.84 6.19 -20.19
C ASN A 73 -18.24 6.81 -20.14
N LEU A 74 -18.55 7.62 -19.12
CA LEU A 74 -19.84 8.32 -19.04
C LEU A 74 -20.03 9.31 -20.19
N LYS A 75 -19.01 10.11 -20.52
CA LYS A 75 -19.06 11.04 -21.66
C LYS A 75 -19.25 10.30 -22.99
N SER A 76 -18.64 9.13 -23.16
CA SER A 76 -18.72 8.38 -24.41
C SER A 76 -20.06 7.67 -24.64
N ASN A 77 -20.86 7.45 -23.60
CA ASN A 77 -22.11 6.68 -23.69
C ASN A 77 -23.28 7.48 -24.27
N TYR A 78 -23.18 8.82 -24.30
CA TYR A 78 -24.24 9.72 -24.77
C TYR A 78 -24.04 10.26 -26.20
N ARG A 79 -23.17 9.61 -27.00
CA ARG A 79 -22.86 9.89 -28.44
C ARG A 79 -22.05 11.17 -28.72
N GLY A 80 -21.17 11.09 -29.72
CA GLY A 80 -20.91 12.20 -30.66
C GLY A 80 -20.10 13.43 -30.23
N TYR A 81 -19.92 13.73 -28.94
CA TYR A 81 -19.25 14.98 -28.53
C TYR A 81 -17.71 14.87 -28.60
N SER A 82 -17.18 14.90 -29.82
CA SER A 82 -15.79 15.28 -30.11
C SER A 82 -15.63 16.77 -29.81
N GLY A 83 -15.10 17.10 -28.63
CA GLY A 83 -14.38 18.33 -28.21
C GLY A 83 -14.79 19.75 -28.64
N ALA A 84 -15.73 19.95 -29.56
CA ALA A 84 -15.94 21.19 -30.30
C ALA A 84 -17.36 21.78 -30.17
N SER A 85 -18.29 21.09 -29.50
CA SER A 85 -19.68 21.55 -29.31
C SER A 85 -20.05 21.66 -27.83
N LEU A 86 -19.20 22.34 -27.05
CA LEU A 86 -19.51 22.80 -25.69
C LEU A 86 -20.14 24.21 -25.80
N SER A 87 -21.32 24.31 -26.41
CA SER A 87 -22.13 25.53 -26.39
C SER A 87 -23.06 25.52 -25.19
N LEU A 88 -23.42 26.71 -24.68
CA LEU A 88 -24.28 26.91 -23.50
C LEU A 88 -25.64 26.17 -23.59
N GLU A 89 -26.10 25.81 -24.80
CA GLU A 89 -27.33 25.04 -25.04
C GLU A 89 -27.30 23.61 -24.48
N THR A 90 -26.14 22.94 -24.42
CA THR A 90 -26.08 21.57 -23.88
C THR A 90 -26.24 21.55 -22.35
N LEU A 91 -25.92 22.65 -21.67
CA LEU A 91 -26.09 22.76 -20.21
C LEU A 91 -27.55 22.90 -19.76
N GLU A 92 -28.45 23.29 -20.67
CA GLU A 92 -29.88 23.49 -20.35
C GLU A 92 -30.73 22.22 -20.50
N GLU A 93 -30.22 21.17 -21.17
CA GLU A 93 -30.91 19.88 -21.23
C GLU A 93 -30.87 19.18 -19.86
N LYS A 94 -32.05 18.98 -19.27
CA LYS A 94 -32.26 18.27 -17.99
C LYS A 94 -31.60 16.88 -17.93
N GLU A 95 -31.27 16.29 -19.08
CA GLU A 95 -30.55 15.02 -19.18
C GLU A 95 -29.08 15.12 -18.74
N ASP A 96 -28.41 16.26 -18.99
CA ASP A 96 -27.02 16.49 -18.60
C ASP A 96 -26.87 16.69 -17.09
N LEU A 97 -27.86 17.31 -16.43
CA LEU A 97 -27.93 17.40 -14.97
C LEU A 97 -28.01 16.02 -14.29
N ASN A 98 -28.78 15.10 -14.89
CA ASN A 98 -28.87 13.71 -14.41
C ASN A 98 -27.57 12.93 -14.65
N LEU A 99 -26.87 13.20 -15.76
CA LEU A 99 -25.57 12.61 -16.08
C LEU A 99 -24.47 13.08 -15.12
N ILE A 100 -24.44 14.38 -14.83
CA ILE A 100 -23.57 14.99 -13.81
C ILE A 100 -23.88 14.36 -12.44
N GLY A 101 -25.16 14.18 -12.10
CA GLY A 101 -25.60 13.51 -10.88
C GLY A 101 -25.09 12.07 -10.78
N ALA A 102 -25.27 11.27 -11.82
CA ALA A 102 -24.82 9.88 -11.87
C ALA A 102 -23.29 9.75 -11.81
N ALA A 103 -22.56 10.61 -12.54
CA ALA A 103 -21.11 10.69 -12.49
C ALA A 103 -20.65 11.00 -11.07
N ARG A 104 -21.24 12.02 -10.45
CA ARG A 104 -20.95 12.46 -9.09
C ARG A 104 -21.20 11.35 -8.07
N VAL A 105 -22.31 10.62 -8.17
CA VAL A 105 -22.61 9.51 -7.26
C VAL A 105 -21.57 8.40 -7.40
N ARG A 106 -21.08 8.10 -8.61
CA ARG A 106 -20.05 7.07 -8.82
C ARG A 106 -18.68 7.50 -8.33
N THR A 107 -18.26 8.72 -8.63
CA THR A 107 -16.97 9.24 -8.16
C THR A 107 -16.96 9.31 -6.64
N LEU A 108 -18.04 9.77 -6.01
CA LEU A 108 -18.19 9.74 -4.55
C LEU A 108 -18.14 8.31 -3.99
N ASN A 109 -18.86 7.37 -4.60
CA ASN A 109 -18.81 5.96 -4.18
C ASN A 109 -17.41 5.35 -4.32
N SER A 110 -16.68 5.65 -5.40
CA SER A 110 -15.32 5.19 -5.62
C SER A 110 -14.35 5.77 -4.58
N ARG A 111 -14.45 7.08 -4.29
CA ARG A 111 -13.68 7.75 -3.24
C ARG A 111 -13.96 7.12 -1.87
N ILE A 112 -15.22 6.97 -1.50
CA ILE A 112 -15.61 6.36 -0.22
C ILE A 112 -15.12 4.91 -0.15
N SER A 113 -15.26 4.14 -1.22
CA SER A 113 -14.72 2.77 -1.30
C SER A 113 -13.21 2.76 -1.06
N SER A 114 -12.43 3.58 -1.78
CA SER A 114 -10.97 3.64 -1.62
C SER A 114 -10.51 3.98 -0.20
N ILE A 115 -11.19 4.93 0.46
CA ILE A 115 -10.89 5.32 1.84
C ILE A 115 -11.34 4.22 2.81
N SER A 116 -12.50 3.61 2.57
CA SER A 116 -13.02 2.55 3.43
C SER A 116 -12.20 1.27 3.34
N GLN A 117 -11.58 0.95 2.20
CA GLN A 117 -10.77 -0.25 2.02
C GLN A 117 -9.55 -0.30 2.95
N THR A 118 -9.00 0.84 3.39
CA THR A 118 -7.84 0.84 4.30
C THR A 118 -8.22 0.43 5.72
N ASN A 119 -9.42 0.77 6.17
CA ASN A 119 -9.87 0.58 7.55
C ASN A 119 -10.89 -0.56 7.69
N SER A 120 -11.54 -0.97 6.61
CA SER A 120 -12.53 -2.03 6.63
C SER A 120 -11.88 -3.40 6.54
N THR A 121 -12.24 -4.26 7.49
CA THR A 121 -11.93 -5.69 7.46
C THR A 121 -13.00 -6.51 6.72
N ALA A 122 -14.13 -5.86 6.41
CA ALA A 122 -15.26 -6.47 5.75
C ALA A 122 -15.03 -6.54 4.23
N LYS A 123 -15.37 -7.69 3.64
CA LYS A 123 -15.39 -7.86 2.19
C LYS A 123 -16.45 -6.93 1.58
N GLU A 124 -16.15 -6.36 0.41
CA GLU A 124 -17.10 -5.56 -0.35
C GLU A 124 -18.37 -6.35 -0.62
N LYS A 125 -19.53 -5.78 -0.27
CA LYS A 125 -20.83 -6.40 -0.46
C LYS A 125 -21.22 -6.26 -1.93
N LEU A 126 -21.39 -7.41 -2.59
CA LEU A 126 -21.90 -7.49 -3.95
C LEU A 126 -23.43 -7.45 -3.95
N GLU A 127 -24.00 -6.94 -5.03
CA GLU A 127 -25.43 -6.96 -5.26
C GLU A 127 -25.94 -8.40 -5.37
N LYS A 128 -27.09 -8.68 -4.75
CA LYS A 128 -27.71 -10.00 -4.77
C LYS A 128 -28.27 -10.27 -6.16
N MET A 129 -27.72 -11.26 -6.86
CA MET A 129 -28.16 -11.68 -8.20
C MET A 129 -28.27 -13.21 -8.28
N PRO A 130 -29.15 -13.74 -9.14
CA PRO A 130 -29.15 -15.16 -9.47
C PRO A 130 -27.78 -15.61 -10.00
N MET A 131 -27.36 -16.82 -9.61
CA MET A 131 -26.02 -17.32 -9.93
C MET A 131 -25.80 -17.46 -11.44
N SER A 132 -26.80 -17.95 -12.18
CA SER A 132 -26.75 -18.10 -13.64
C SER A 132 -26.51 -16.76 -14.33
N PHE A 133 -27.22 -15.71 -13.91
CA PHE A 133 -27.08 -14.38 -14.45
C PHE A 133 -25.68 -13.80 -14.20
N ARG A 134 -25.19 -13.89 -12.95
CA ARG A 134 -23.85 -13.42 -12.60
C ARG A 134 -22.77 -14.16 -13.39
N GLN A 135 -22.88 -15.47 -13.53
CA GLN A 135 -21.95 -16.27 -14.34
C GLN A 135 -22.00 -15.87 -15.82
N GLY A 136 -23.18 -15.60 -16.37
CA GLY A 136 -23.34 -15.09 -17.74
C GLY A 136 -22.63 -13.76 -17.95
N MET A 137 -22.82 -12.80 -17.04
CA MET A 137 -22.12 -11.51 -17.07
C MET A 137 -20.60 -11.68 -17.02
N ILE A 138 -20.09 -12.55 -16.13
CA ILE A 138 -18.67 -12.86 -16.00
C ILE A 138 -18.11 -13.44 -17.30
N ARG A 139 -18.76 -14.47 -17.86
CA ARG A 139 -18.29 -15.12 -19.09
C ARG A 139 -18.27 -14.14 -20.28
N HIS A 140 -19.33 -13.34 -20.42
CA HIS A 140 -19.41 -12.34 -21.49
C HIS A 140 -18.35 -11.24 -21.36
N HIS A 141 -18.06 -10.80 -20.13
CA HIS A 141 -16.99 -9.83 -19.91
C HIS A 141 -15.61 -10.43 -20.20
N LEU A 142 -15.37 -11.68 -19.79
CA LEU A 142 -14.12 -12.38 -20.08
C LEU A 142 -13.92 -12.59 -21.59
N SER A 143 -14.97 -12.92 -22.33
CA SER A 143 -14.87 -13.06 -23.79
C SER A 143 -14.59 -11.72 -24.47
N LYS A 144 -15.22 -10.63 -24.03
CA LYS A 144 -14.89 -9.27 -24.48
C LYS A 144 -13.44 -8.88 -24.18
N GLN A 145 -12.97 -9.18 -22.97
CA GLN A 145 -11.58 -8.93 -22.59
C GLN A 145 -10.61 -9.72 -23.46
N ALA A 146 -10.88 -10.99 -23.71
CA ALA A 146 -10.03 -11.84 -24.55
C ALA A 146 -9.94 -11.30 -25.97
N LYS A 147 -11.07 -10.88 -26.57
CA LYS A 147 -11.09 -10.23 -27.89
C LYS A 147 -10.31 -8.92 -27.90
N TYR A 148 -10.56 -8.05 -26.92
CA TYR A 148 -9.82 -6.78 -26.83
C TYR A 148 -8.31 -6.98 -26.68
N GLU A 149 -7.88 -8.00 -25.95
CA GLU A 149 -6.47 -8.33 -25.76
C GLU A 149 -5.86 -8.98 -27.01
N SER A 150 -6.60 -9.84 -27.74
CA SER A 150 -6.15 -10.38 -29.03
C SER A 150 -6.00 -9.27 -30.07
N ASP A 151 -7.02 -8.43 -30.24
CA ASP A 151 -7.04 -7.36 -31.25
C ASP A 151 -5.91 -6.36 -31.00
N ALA A 152 -5.67 -6.00 -29.73
CA ALA A 152 -4.55 -5.12 -29.36
C ALA A 152 -3.20 -5.78 -29.63
N SER A 153 -3.06 -7.09 -29.37
CA SER A 153 -1.82 -7.81 -29.64
C SER A 153 -1.51 -7.93 -31.13
N GLU A 154 -2.53 -8.17 -31.95
CA GLU A 154 -2.44 -8.24 -33.41
C GLU A 154 -2.12 -6.86 -34.01
N SER A 155 -2.70 -5.80 -33.43
CA SER A 155 -2.49 -4.42 -33.87
C SER A 155 -1.18 -3.80 -33.33
N GLY A 156 -0.41 -4.50 -32.50
CA GLY A 156 0.81 -3.97 -31.87
C GLY A 156 0.56 -2.90 -30.80
N ILE A 157 -0.67 -2.80 -30.28
CA ILE A 157 -1.06 -1.84 -29.23
C ILE A 157 -0.67 -2.38 -27.86
N VAL A 158 0.15 -1.63 -27.12
CA VAL A 158 0.56 -2.02 -25.76
C VAL A 158 -0.51 -1.68 -24.75
N LEU A 159 -1.04 -2.71 -24.09
CA LEU A 159 -2.04 -2.57 -23.02
C LEU A 159 -1.38 -2.47 -21.63
N SER A 160 -2.08 -1.81 -20.69
CA SER A 160 -1.67 -1.77 -19.28
C SER A 160 -1.62 -3.17 -18.66
N LYS A 161 -0.58 -3.45 -17.84
CA LYS A 161 -0.41 -4.74 -17.16
C LYS A 161 -1.42 -4.89 -16.03
N ARG A 162 -1.88 -6.12 -15.78
CA ARG A 162 -2.77 -6.46 -14.65
C ARG A 162 -2.26 -7.65 -13.84
N LYS A 163 -2.77 -7.79 -12.62
CA LYS A 163 -2.55 -8.98 -11.81
C LYS A 163 -3.33 -10.16 -12.40
N ARG A 164 -2.79 -11.36 -12.23
CA ARG A 164 -3.47 -12.58 -12.69
C ARG A 164 -4.79 -12.78 -11.93
N GLY A 165 -5.87 -12.98 -12.67
CA GLY A 165 -7.23 -13.17 -12.12
C GLY A 165 -8.01 -11.88 -11.92
N GLU A 166 -7.42 -10.72 -12.22
CA GLU A 166 -8.10 -9.42 -12.22
C GLU A 166 -8.69 -9.11 -13.60
N LEU A 167 -9.87 -8.47 -13.63
CA LEU A 167 -10.53 -8.11 -14.89
C LEU A 167 -9.98 -6.81 -15.50
N ARG A 168 -9.79 -6.88 -16.82
CA ARG A 168 -10.23 -5.90 -17.83
C ARG A 168 -11.14 -4.74 -17.44
N VAL A 169 -10.73 -3.61 -16.86
CA VAL A 169 -11.59 -2.40 -16.97
C VAL A 169 -11.60 -1.99 -18.44
N LEU A 170 -12.69 -2.32 -19.13
CA LEU A 170 -12.93 -2.02 -20.54
C LEU A 170 -13.84 -0.80 -20.68
N LYS A 171 -13.79 -0.17 -21.84
CA LYS A 171 -14.79 0.83 -22.25
C LYS A 171 -16.09 0.11 -22.60
N ASP A 172 -16.84 -0.26 -21.59
CA ASP A 172 -18.16 -0.82 -21.78
C ASP A 172 -19.19 0.28 -21.60
N GLY A 173 -19.96 0.56 -22.65
CA GLY A 173 -20.94 1.64 -22.63
C GLY A 173 -22.19 1.40 -21.77
N GLY A 174 -22.08 0.50 -20.81
CA GLY A 174 -23.14 0.18 -19.87
C GLY A 174 -23.10 1.09 -18.65
N PHE A 175 -24.28 1.60 -18.27
CA PHE A 175 -24.47 2.27 -17.00
C PHE A 175 -24.39 1.30 -15.79
N VAL A 176 -24.21 0.00 -15.98
CA VAL A 176 -24.16 -0.94 -14.84
C VAL A 176 -22.80 -0.87 -14.15
N ALA A 177 -22.78 -0.62 -12.84
CA ALA A 177 -21.58 -0.73 -12.01
C ALA A 177 -21.17 -2.20 -11.91
N LYS A 178 -20.34 -2.66 -12.86
CA LYS A 178 -19.91 -4.07 -12.98
C LYS A 178 -19.18 -4.56 -11.73
N ASP A 179 -18.43 -3.68 -11.07
CA ASP A 179 -17.70 -4.02 -9.85
C ASP A 179 -18.63 -4.41 -8.70
N LYS A 180 -19.83 -3.80 -8.62
CA LYS A 180 -20.83 -4.13 -7.59
C LYS A 180 -21.60 -5.42 -7.88
N THR A 181 -21.72 -5.80 -9.15
CA THR A 181 -22.53 -6.95 -9.59
C THR A 181 -21.71 -8.21 -9.79
N MET A 182 -20.56 -8.08 -10.45
CA MET A 182 -19.65 -9.17 -10.77
C MET A 182 -18.59 -9.37 -9.69
N GLY A 183 -18.20 -8.29 -9.01
CA GLY A 183 -17.14 -8.29 -8.02
C GLY A 183 -15.74 -8.44 -8.61
N ASP A 184 -14.75 -8.26 -7.75
CA ASP A 184 -13.38 -8.62 -8.06
C ASP A 184 -13.26 -10.15 -8.20
N LEU A 185 -13.05 -10.62 -9.42
CA LEU A 185 -12.77 -12.03 -9.71
C LEU A 185 -11.44 -12.51 -9.11
N SER A 186 -10.55 -11.60 -8.72
CA SER A 186 -9.37 -11.93 -7.92
C SER A 186 -9.76 -12.40 -6.50
N LYS A 187 -10.94 -11.98 -6.00
CA LYS A 187 -11.50 -12.30 -4.68
C LYS A 187 -12.58 -13.38 -4.76
N LEU A 188 -13.34 -13.45 -5.85
CA LEU A 188 -14.26 -14.57 -6.14
C LEU A 188 -13.42 -15.79 -6.52
N GLY A 189 -13.19 -16.69 -5.57
CA GLY A 189 -12.50 -17.97 -5.75
C GLY A 189 -13.21 -18.97 -6.66
N GLY A 190 -13.64 -18.56 -7.85
CA GLY A 190 -14.28 -19.38 -8.87
C GLY A 190 -13.56 -19.21 -10.19
N LYS A 191 -12.81 -20.26 -10.59
CA LYS A 191 -12.27 -20.56 -11.93
C LYS A 191 -12.75 -19.58 -13.01
N VAL A 192 -11.96 -18.57 -13.36
CA VAL A 192 -10.90 -18.70 -14.37
C VAL A 192 -9.53 -18.40 -13.74
N GLY A 193 -8.98 -19.41 -13.07
CA GLY A 193 -7.54 -19.63 -13.08
C GLY A 193 -6.72 -19.41 -11.80
N LYS A 194 -7.29 -19.05 -10.63
CA LYS A 194 -6.60 -19.16 -9.32
C LYS A 194 -7.54 -18.87 -8.14
N THR A 195 -7.72 -19.87 -7.27
CA THR A 195 -8.55 -19.85 -6.06
C THR A 195 -7.79 -19.36 -4.83
N ALA A 196 -8.48 -19.08 -3.72
CA ALA A 196 -7.90 -19.04 -2.36
C ALA A 196 -7.09 -20.32 -2.01
N HIS A 197 -7.32 -21.44 -2.72
CA HIS A 197 -6.46 -22.63 -2.64
C HIS A 197 -5.07 -22.47 -3.30
N THR A 198 -4.79 -21.36 -3.99
CA THR A 198 -3.46 -21.06 -4.55
C THR A 198 -2.65 -20.10 -3.68
N SER A 199 -3.32 -19.26 -2.88
CA SER A 199 -2.68 -18.59 -1.75
C SER A 199 -2.44 -19.54 -0.58
N GLY A 200 -3.21 -20.64 -0.50
CA GLY A 200 -2.89 -21.75 0.38
C GLY A 200 -1.58 -22.40 -0.03
N SER A 201 -0.66 -22.56 0.92
CA SER A 201 0.52 -23.39 0.68
C SER A 201 0.09 -24.76 0.20
N ARG A 202 0.74 -25.29 -0.85
CA ARG A 202 0.51 -26.66 -1.34
C ARG A 202 0.50 -27.62 -0.15
N GLN A 203 -0.56 -28.43 -0.02
CA GLN A 203 -0.60 -29.50 0.98
C GLN A 203 0.57 -30.46 0.70
N ARG A 204 1.52 -30.55 1.64
CA ARG A 204 2.76 -31.32 1.48
C ARG A 204 2.61 -32.81 1.83
N GLY A 205 1.38 -33.29 2.01
CA GLY A 205 1.10 -34.64 2.54
C GLY A 205 1.56 -34.80 3.99
N LEU A 206 1.40 -36.02 4.52
CA LEU A 206 1.90 -36.38 5.86
C LEU A 206 3.43 -36.59 5.80
N LYS A 207 4.16 -36.01 6.77
CA LYS A 207 5.60 -36.23 6.90
C LYS A 207 5.84 -37.53 7.66
N ILE A 208 6.32 -38.57 6.96
CA ILE A 208 6.51 -39.91 7.51
C ILE A 208 7.84 -40.04 8.28
N ASN A 209 8.95 -39.54 7.72
CA ASN A 209 10.28 -39.73 8.32
C ASN A 209 10.69 -38.55 9.20
N SER A 210 11.15 -38.84 10.42
CA SER A 210 11.69 -37.85 11.38
C SER A 210 13.22 -37.77 11.38
N ILE A 211 13.91 -38.82 10.92
CA ILE A 211 15.38 -38.92 10.91
C ILE A 211 15.91 -38.61 9.50
N GLY A 212 16.91 -37.73 9.42
CA GLY A 212 17.62 -37.41 8.19
C GLY A 212 16.84 -36.51 7.22
N ARG A 213 17.51 -36.12 6.13
CA ARG A 213 16.95 -35.30 5.04
C ARG A 213 16.77 -36.18 3.81
N LYS A 214 15.56 -36.24 3.27
CA LYS A 214 15.31 -36.86 1.97
C LYS A 214 15.83 -35.93 0.88
N THR A 215 16.96 -36.30 0.27
CA THR A 215 17.57 -35.58 -0.86
C THR A 215 17.29 -36.41 -2.11
N GLY A 216 16.18 -36.12 -2.80
CA GLY A 216 15.77 -36.87 -3.99
C GLY A 216 14.25 -36.85 -4.19
N GLY A 217 13.80 -36.54 -5.42
CA GLY A 217 12.40 -36.65 -5.82
C GLY A 217 11.88 -38.10 -5.84
N ASN A 218 10.66 -38.31 -6.33
CA ASN A 218 9.92 -39.58 -6.29
C ASN A 218 10.64 -40.80 -6.90
N SER A 219 11.71 -40.63 -7.68
CA SER A 219 12.41 -41.70 -8.40
C SER A 219 13.86 -41.95 -7.99
N GLY A 220 14.31 -41.42 -6.85
CA GLY A 220 15.56 -41.87 -6.22
C GLY A 220 16.55 -40.77 -5.88
N THR A 221 16.82 -40.64 -4.58
CA THR A 221 18.15 -40.56 -3.94
C THR A 221 17.92 -40.57 -2.41
N GLY A 222 18.86 -41.14 -1.66
CA GLY A 222 18.65 -41.70 -0.32
C GLY A 222 18.29 -40.72 0.81
N ILE A 223 18.07 -41.29 2.00
CA ILE A 223 17.94 -40.52 3.24
C ILE A 223 19.36 -40.17 3.70
N PHE A 224 19.70 -38.88 3.68
CA PHE A 224 20.96 -38.41 4.25
C PHE A 224 20.83 -38.31 5.77
N ILE A 225 21.56 -39.14 6.50
CA ILE A 225 21.59 -39.14 7.97
C ILE A 225 22.92 -38.54 8.41
N SER A 226 22.87 -37.52 9.27
CA SER A 226 24.08 -36.89 9.79
C SER A 226 24.77 -37.78 10.83
N LYS A 227 26.10 -37.69 10.96
CA LYS A 227 26.87 -38.43 12.00
C LYS A 227 26.30 -38.22 13.41
N LYS A 228 25.87 -37.00 13.73
CA LYS A 228 25.22 -36.65 15.00
C LYS A 228 23.87 -37.34 15.22
N GLU A 229 23.08 -37.51 14.16
CA GLU A 229 21.81 -38.27 14.24
C GLU A 229 22.08 -39.77 14.42
N MET A 230 23.11 -40.31 13.74
CA MET A 230 23.54 -41.70 13.95
C MET A 230 23.99 -41.93 15.40
N GLU A 231 24.84 -41.06 15.95
CA GLU A 231 25.29 -41.14 17.35
C GLU A 231 24.12 -41.08 18.35
N LYS A 232 23.11 -40.23 18.07
CA LYS A 232 21.92 -40.08 18.92
C LYS A 232 21.00 -41.31 18.88
N VAL A 233 20.89 -41.98 17.72
CA VAL A 233 20.03 -43.16 17.53
C VAL A 233 20.72 -44.44 17.98
N VAL A 234 22.02 -44.59 17.69
CA VAL A 234 22.83 -45.77 18.06
C VAL A 234 23.10 -45.80 19.56
N GLY A 235 23.13 -44.63 20.23
CA GLY A 235 23.23 -44.55 21.67
C GLY A 235 24.48 -45.24 22.20
N THR A 236 25.63 -44.57 22.14
CA THR A 236 26.68 -44.89 23.12
C THR A 236 26.06 -44.66 24.49
N GLY A 237 25.84 -45.74 25.25
CA GLY A 237 25.15 -45.74 26.53
C GLY A 237 25.87 -44.93 27.62
N SER A 238 25.87 -43.60 27.50
CA SER A 238 26.16 -42.73 28.63
C SER A 238 24.88 -42.56 29.46
N ARG A 239 24.59 -43.57 30.28
CA ARG A 239 23.98 -43.33 31.58
C ARG A 239 25.00 -42.52 32.39
N GLY A 240 24.80 -41.21 32.51
CA GLY A 240 25.61 -40.42 33.44
C GLY A 240 25.67 -38.94 33.07
N GLY A 241 24.72 -38.16 33.57
CA GLY A 241 24.74 -36.72 33.36
C GLY A 241 23.65 -35.91 34.06
N ARG A 242 23.06 -36.42 35.15
CA ARG A 242 22.51 -35.54 36.18
C ARG A 242 23.71 -34.88 36.87
N GLY A 243 24.20 -33.79 36.31
CA GLY A 243 25.28 -32.98 36.88
C GLY A 243 24.87 -31.52 36.83
N GLY A 244 24.35 -31.02 37.95
CA GLY A 244 24.15 -29.59 38.16
C GLY A 244 25.49 -28.87 38.04
N GLY A 245 25.65 -28.07 36.98
CA GLY A 245 26.80 -27.21 36.77
C GLY A 245 26.29 -25.81 36.46
N ARG A 246 26.37 -24.93 37.46
CA ARG A 246 26.10 -23.49 37.34
C ARG A 246 26.92 -22.91 36.19
N GLY A 247 26.27 -22.58 35.08
CA GLY A 247 26.87 -21.95 33.92
C GLY A 247 25.99 -20.78 33.46
N ARG A 248 26.38 -19.58 33.89
CA ARG A 248 25.77 -18.26 33.65
C ARG A 248 25.05 -18.12 32.30
N GLY A 249 23.73 -18.25 32.33
CA GLY A 249 22.84 -17.77 31.27
C GLY A 249 22.62 -16.26 31.40
N ARG A 250 23.41 -15.47 30.66
CA ARG A 250 22.95 -14.18 30.12
C ARG A 250 21.74 -14.46 29.23
N GLY A 251 20.53 -14.39 29.79
CA GLY A 251 19.30 -14.12 29.06
C GLY A 251 18.98 -12.64 29.24
N GLY A 252 18.91 -11.79 28.23
CA GLY A 252 18.48 -12.09 26.86
C GLY A 252 16.96 -12.20 26.79
N SER A 253 16.30 -11.07 27.08
CA SER A 253 14.97 -10.67 26.62
C SER A 253 13.85 -11.73 26.60
N ARG A 254 13.12 -11.85 27.71
CA ARG A 254 11.71 -12.27 27.67
C ARG A 254 10.85 -11.01 27.68
N GLY A 255 10.31 -10.66 26.51
CA GLY A 255 9.23 -9.68 26.36
C GLY A 255 7.98 -10.20 27.06
N GLY A 256 7.84 -9.85 28.33
CA GLY A 256 6.63 -10.01 29.11
C GLY A 256 5.62 -8.93 28.76
N ARG A 257 4.46 -9.36 28.26
CA ARG A 257 3.25 -8.54 28.14
C ARG A 257 2.83 -8.10 29.54
N GLY A 258 3.02 -6.81 29.85
CA GLY A 258 2.37 -6.13 30.98
C GLY A 258 1.22 -5.29 30.46
N ARG A 259 -0.01 -5.76 30.66
CA ARG A 259 -1.22 -4.93 30.63
C ARG A 259 -1.11 -3.92 31.78
N GLY A 260 -1.04 -2.64 31.44
CA GLY A 260 -1.18 -1.53 32.39
C GLY A 260 -2.14 -0.50 31.79
N GLY A 261 -3.41 -0.59 32.16
CA GLY A 261 -4.37 0.48 31.93
C GLY A 261 -4.06 1.63 32.89
N SER A 262 -3.85 2.82 32.34
CA SER A 262 -3.89 4.07 33.10
C SER A 262 -5.01 4.93 32.53
N ARG A 263 -6.10 4.99 33.30
CA ARG A 263 -7.14 6.00 33.17
C ARG A 263 -6.51 7.33 33.60
N GLY A 264 -6.32 8.25 32.66
CA GLY A 264 -5.94 9.63 32.93
C GLY A 264 -6.99 10.56 32.36
N GLY A 265 -8.11 10.72 33.06
CA GLY A 265 -9.04 11.81 32.83
C GLY A 265 -8.44 13.09 33.43
N SER A 266 -8.25 14.10 32.60
CA SER A 266 -8.06 15.48 33.05
C SER A 266 -9.20 16.29 32.46
N ARG A 267 -10.14 16.63 33.33
CA ARG A 267 -11.09 17.72 33.13
C ARG A 267 -10.31 19.03 33.27
N ARG A 268 -10.42 19.91 32.29
CA ARG A 268 -10.78 21.32 32.45
C ARG A 268 -11.60 21.71 31.23
#